data_AF-A0A6I4YEK7-F1
#
_entry.id   AF-A0A6I4YEK7-F1
#
_cell.length_a   1.000
_cell.length_b   1.000
_cell.length_c   1.000
_cell.angle_alpha   90.00
_cell.angle_beta   90.00
_cell.angle_gamma   90.00
#
_symmetry.space_group_name_H-M   'P 1'
#
loop_
_entity.id
_entity.type
_entity.pdbx_description
1 polymer ?
#
loop_
_entity_poly.entity_id
_entity_poly.type
_entity_poly.pdbx_seq_one_letter_code
_entity_poly.pdbx_strand_id
1 'polypeptide(L)' 'MASMTEPQPTSYREAYARLSRIAAELESGEPDLDRVLPLLEDARAAYAQCRERIEAVRAVLAGDWADDSDADETDTDDAE' A
#
# COMPACT_ATOMS: atom_id res chain seq x y z
N MET A 1 3.25 -32.33 -15.71
CA MET A 1 3.99 -31.23 -15.05
C MET A 1 3.16 -29.97 -15.20
N ALA A 2 2.32 -29.67 -14.22
CA ALA A 2 1.61 -28.39 -14.16
C ALA A 2 2.33 -27.55 -13.11
N SER A 3 3.16 -26.59 -13.56
CA SER A 3 3.62 -25.53 -12.68
C SER A 3 2.40 -24.70 -12.29
N MET A 4 1.93 -24.89 -11.06
CA MET A 4 1.13 -23.88 -10.37
C MET A 4 2.01 -22.63 -10.30
N THR A 5 1.79 -21.65 -11.17
CA THR A 5 2.35 -20.31 -11.01
C THR A 5 1.76 -19.74 -9.73
N GLU A 6 2.54 -19.69 -8.66
CA GLU A 6 2.18 -18.93 -7.46
C GLU A 6 1.85 -17.49 -7.91
N PRO A 7 0.71 -16.92 -7.48
CA PRO A 7 0.36 -15.56 -7.86
C PRO A 7 1.43 -14.63 -7.30
N GLN A 8 2.28 -14.11 -8.18
CA GLN A 8 3.29 -13.14 -7.81
C GLN A 8 2.61 -11.97 -7.10
N PRO A 9 3.19 -11.48 -5.99
CA PRO A 9 2.58 -10.41 -5.22
C PRO A 9 2.42 -9.17 -6.09
N THR A 10 1.17 -8.76 -6.33
CA THR A 10 0.82 -7.63 -7.19
C THR A 10 1.64 -6.39 -6.80
N SER A 11 2.20 -5.71 -7.79
CA SER A 11 2.91 -4.45 -7.54
C SER A 11 1.93 -3.35 -7.14
N TYR A 12 2.41 -2.33 -6.42
CA TYR A 12 1.60 -1.15 -6.09
C TYR A 12 0.96 -0.54 -7.35
N ARG A 13 1.74 -0.43 -8.44
CA ARG A 13 1.29 0.14 -9.72
C ARG A 13 0.13 -0.64 -10.32
N GLU A 14 0.19 -1.96 -10.30
CA GLU A 14 -0.88 -2.82 -10.84
C GLU A 14 -2.14 -2.77 -9.98
N ALA A 15 -2.00 -2.80 -8.65
CA ALA A 15 -3.11 -2.67 -7.72
C ALA A 15 -3.80 -1.31 -7.89
N TYR A 16 -3.02 -0.23 -8.01
CA TYR A 16 -3.55 1.11 -8.26
C TYR A 16 -4.25 1.22 -9.61
N ALA A 17 -3.65 0.68 -10.69
CA ALA A 17 -4.28 0.70 -12.01
C ALA A 17 -5.62 -0.05 -12.03
N ARG A 18 -5.73 -1.18 -11.31
CA ARG A 18 -7.00 -1.90 -11.12
C ARG A 18 -8.01 -1.03 -10.38
N LEU A 19 -7.61 -0.42 -9.26
CA LEU A 19 -8.48 0.44 -8.46
C LEU A 19 -9.01 1.63 -9.27
N SER A 20 -8.14 2.31 -10.05
CA SER A 20 -8.53 3.42 -10.90
C SER A 20 -9.52 3.02 -12.00
N ARG A 21 -9.38 1.82 -12.58
CA ARG A 21 -10.33 1.32 -13.56
C ARG A 21 -11.72 1.10 -12.95
N ILE A 22 -11.76 0.49 -11.77
CA ILE A 22 -13.04 0.24 -11.07
C ILE A 22 -13.70 1.56 -10.69
N ALA A 23 -12.93 2.54 -10.21
CA ALA A 23 -13.45 3.87 -9.91
C ALA A 23 -14.07 4.54 -11.13
N ALA A 24 -13.39 4.52 -12.29
CA ALA A 24 -13.92 5.05 -13.54
C ALA A 24 -15.21 4.33 -13.99
N GLU A 25 -15.30 3.01 -13.79
CA GLU A 25 -16.49 2.22 -14.10
C GLU A 25 -17.66 2.59 -13.17
N LEU A 26 -17.43 2.77 -11.87
CA LEU A 26 -18.44 3.22 -10.92
C LEU A 26 -18.91 4.67 -11.19
N GLU A 27 -17.98 5.56 -11.54
CA GLU A 27 -18.26 6.97 -11.84
C GLU A 27 -19.05 7.16 -13.14
N SER A 28 -18.91 6.25 -14.10
CA SER A 28 -19.68 6.29 -15.36
C SER A 28 -21.20 6.19 -15.14
N GLY A 29 -21.65 5.67 -13.99
CA GLY A 29 -23.07 5.50 -13.68
C GLY A 29 -23.77 4.40 -14.51
N GLU A 30 -23.01 3.66 -15.32
CA GLU A 30 -23.48 2.52 -16.12
C GLU A 30 -23.47 1.14 -15.44
N PRO A 31 -22.86 0.89 -14.26
CA PRO A 31 -22.96 -0.43 -13.66
C PRO A 31 -24.37 -0.66 -13.09
N ASP A 32 -24.99 -1.76 -13.53
CA ASP A 32 -26.22 -2.29 -12.93
C ASP A 32 -26.01 -2.54 -11.41
N LEU A 33 -27.06 -2.40 -10.61
CA LEU A 33 -27.00 -2.49 -9.14
C LEU A 33 -26.35 -3.80 -8.68
N ASP A 34 -26.60 -4.88 -9.42
CA ASP A 34 -26.06 -6.22 -9.18
C ASP A 34 -24.54 -6.31 -9.44
N ARG A 35 -23.98 -5.40 -10.24
CA ARG A 35 -22.54 -5.32 -10.55
C ARG A 35 -21.78 -4.36 -9.63
N VAL A 36 -22.47 -3.43 -8.98
CA VAL A 36 -21.85 -2.48 -8.06
C VAL A 36 -21.19 -3.19 -6.88
N LEU A 37 -21.89 -4.17 -6.27
CA LEU A 37 -21.36 -4.89 -5.11
C LEU A 37 -20.05 -5.66 -5.43
N PRO A 38 -19.98 -6.49 -6.49
CA PRO A 38 -18.71 -7.11 -6.91
C PRO A 38 -17.59 -6.11 -7.19
N LEU A 39 -17.88 -5.01 -7.89
CA LEU A 39 -16.89 -3.96 -8.16
C LEU A 39 -16.36 -3.34 -6.86
N LEU A 40 -17.22 -3.16 -5.85
CA LEU A 40 -16.82 -2.60 -4.56
C LEU A 40 -15.91 -3.54 -3.78
N GLU A 41 -16.18 -4.85 -3.81
CA GLU A 41 -15.32 -5.86 -3.19
C GLU A 41 -13.94 -5.91 -3.86
N ASP A 42 -13.92 -5.89 -5.20
CA ASP A 42 -12.68 -5.84 -5.98
C ASP A 42 -11.89 -4.56 -5.71
N ALA A 43 -12.57 -3.41 -5.60
CA ALA A 43 -11.94 -2.15 -5.23
C ALA A 43 -11.33 -2.20 -3.83
N ARG A 44 -12.04 -2.79 -2.85
CA ARG A 44 -11.54 -2.97 -1.49
C ARG A 44 -10.29 -3.85 -1.46
N ALA A 45 -10.27 -4.93 -2.23
CA ALA A 45 -9.11 -5.82 -2.33
C ALA A 45 -7.90 -5.13 -2.99
N ALA A 46 -8.13 -4.35 -4.05
CA ALA A 46 -7.08 -3.57 -4.70
C ALA A 46 -6.53 -2.48 -3.77
N TYR A 47 -7.41 -1.79 -3.03
CA TYR A 47 -7.01 -0.79 -2.05
C TYR A 47 -6.19 -1.37 -0.91
N ALA A 48 -6.55 -2.55 -0.38
CA ALA A 48 -5.79 -3.21 0.68
C ALA A 48 -4.34 -3.47 0.25
N GLN A 49 -4.13 -3.95 -0.97
CA GLN A 49 -2.79 -4.16 -1.56
C GLN A 49 -2.01 -2.84 -1.70
N CYS A 50 -2.68 -1.78 -2.15
CA CYS A 50 -2.06 -0.45 -2.19
C CYS A 50 -1.62 0.01 -0.80
N ARG A 51 -2.49 -0.19 0.21
CA ARG A 51 -2.24 0.22 1.59
C ARG A 51 -1.05 -0.53 2.20
N GLU A 52 -0.99 -1.84 2.02
CA GLU A 52 0.11 -2.68 2.51
C GLU A 52 1.47 -2.22 1.98
N ARG A 53 1.56 -1.90 0.67
CA ARG A 53 2.81 -1.40 0.07
C ARG A 53 3.19 -0.03 0.65
N ILE A 54 2.22 0.86 0.85
CA ILE A 54 2.46 2.17 1.47
C ILE A 54 2.92 2.01 2.94
N GLU A 55 2.31 1.09 3.68
CA GLU A 55 2.68 0.79 5.07
C GLU A 55 4.11 0.23 5.15
N ALA A 56 4.50 -0.66 4.22
CA ALA A 56 5.87 -1.14 4.14
C ALA A 56 6.88 0.00 3.88
N VAL A 57 6.57 0.93 2.97
CA VAL A 57 7.42 2.11 2.72
C VAL A 57 7.48 3.01 3.94
N ARG A 58 6.36 3.24 4.62
CA ARG A 58 6.33 4.03 5.86
C ARG A 58 7.17 3.41 6.97
N ALA A 59 7.14 2.08 7.11
CA ALA A 59 7.94 1.37 8.09
C ALA A 59 9.44 1.49 7.80
N VAL A 60 9.84 1.40 6.52
CA VAL A 60 11.24 1.63 6.11
C VAL A 60 11.65 3.06 6.42
N LEU A 61 10.88 4.07 6.00
CA LEU A 61 11.21 5.46 6.27
C LEU A 61 11.27 5.77 7.77
N ALA A 62 10.36 5.20 8.57
CA ALA A 62 10.38 5.37 10.01
C ALA A 62 11.59 4.70 10.68
N GLY A 63 12.13 3.62 10.12
CA GLY A 63 13.33 2.96 10.64
C GLY A 63 14.63 3.62 10.17
N ASP A 64 14.74 3.91 8.87
CA ASP A 64 15.94 4.43 8.20
C ASP A 64 16.20 5.92 8.54
N TRP A 65 15.15 6.67 8.89
CA TRP A 65 15.27 8.08 9.29
C TRP A 65 15.25 8.28 10.81
N ALA A 66 14.88 7.26 11.60
CA ALA A 66 15.00 7.32 13.06
C ALA A 66 16.44 7.04 13.52
N ASP A 67 17.19 6.22 12.79
CA ASP A 67 18.59 5.86 13.10
C ASP A 67 19.57 7.03 12.91
N ASP A 68 19.19 8.05 12.13
CA ASP A 68 20.00 9.28 11.92
C ASP A 68 19.74 10.36 12.98
N SER A 69 18.70 10.21 13.82
CA SER A 69 18.31 11.18 14.86
C SER A 69 18.78 10.87 16.28
N ASP A 70 19.38 9.69 16.52
CA ASP A 70 19.90 9.27 17.84
C ASP A 70 21.44 9.21 17.89
N ALA A 71 22.12 9.98 17.03
CA ALA A 71 23.59 10.13 17.03
C ALA A 71 24.06 11.51 17.53
N ASP A 72 23.37 12.09 18.51
CA ASP A 72 23.91 13.19 19.33
C ASP A 72 24.03 12.73 20.79
N GLU A 73 24.87 11.72 21.03
CA GLU A 73 25.49 11.52 22.34
C GLU A 73 26.72 12.43 22.43
N THR A 74 26.81 13.35 23.41
CA THR A 74 27.76 13.27 24.55
C THR A 74 27.90 14.59 25.33
N ASP A 75 27.92 14.42 26.66
CA ASP A 75 28.63 15.20 27.67
C ASP A 75 28.54 16.73 27.64
N THR A 76 27.68 17.27 28.52
CA THR A 76 28.11 18.45 29.29
C THR A 76 28.49 17.99 30.69
N ASP A 77 29.80 17.87 30.82
CA ASP A 77 30.62 17.60 31.99
C ASP A 77 30.12 18.27 33.27
N ASP A 78 30.18 17.47 34.33
CA ASP A 78 30.14 17.87 35.74
C ASP A 78 31.26 18.88 36.01
N ALA A 79 30.94 20.15 36.31
CA ALA A 79 31.92 21.07 36.90
C ALA A 79 31.25 22.19 37.74
N GLU A 80 31.44 22.04 39.07
CA GLU A 80 31.28 22.97 40.21
C GLU A 80 29.88 23.27 40.78
#